data_AF-A0A433RQI0-F1
#
_entry.id   AF-A0A433RQI0-F1
#
_cell.length_a   1.000
_cell.length_b   1.000
_cell.length_c   1.000
_cell.angle_alpha   90.00
_cell.angle_beta   90.00
_cell.angle_gamma   90.00
#
_symmetry.space_group_name_H-M   'P 1'
#
loop_
_entity.id
_entity.type
_entity.pdbx_description
1 polymer ?
#
loop_
_entity_poly.entity_id
_entity_poly.type
_entity_poly.pdbx_seq_one_letter_code
_entity_poly.pdbx_strand_id
1 'polypeptide(L)'
;MKNLTLQDIVNRKIQYIKNRSPEEKIDFEIYDRGSLKASVEILSDIETLDENAFVKKYLDFIQANKETKFILEEEIEEFDGYNNFIVSVLMLLNPIYEYDLDD
;
A
#
# COMPACT_ATOMS: atom_id res chain seq x y z
N MET A 1 4.48 28.62 -2.99
CA MET A 1 3.46 27.57 -2.82
C MET A 1 4.17 26.29 -2.40
N LYS A 2 3.64 25.56 -1.43
CA LYS A 2 4.17 24.24 -1.08
C LYS A 2 3.63 23.23 -2.10
N ASN A 3 4.51 22.49 -2.77
CA ASN A 3 4.10 21.40 -3.66
C ASN A 3 3.69 20.20 -2.79
N LEU A 4 2.61 19.52 -3.18
CA LEU A 4 2.18 18.28 -2.56
C LEU A 4 3.03 17.13 -3.11
N THR A 5 3.67 16.36 -2.23
CA THR A 5 4.52 15.22 -2.63
C THR A 5 3.81 13.88 -2.42
N LEU A 6 4.37 12.80 -2.99
CA LEU A 6 3.89 11.44 -2.70
C LEU A 6 4.02 11.11 -1.21
N GLN A 7 5.12 11.53 -0.57
CA GLN A 7 5.34 11.41 0.86
C GLN A 7 4.24 12.12 1.68
N ASP A 8 3.81 13.32 1.26
CA ASP A 8 2.70 14.02 1.92
C ASP A 8 1.39 13.22 1.82
N ILE A 9 1.11 12.59 0.67
CA ILE A 9 -0.10 11.79 0.46
C ILE A 9 -0.08 10.51 1.30
N VAL A 10 1.04 9.76 1.29
CA VAL A 10 1.22 8.56 2.10
C VAL A 10 1.07 8.87 3.59
N ASN A 11 1.69 9.95 4.07
CA ASN A 11 1.53 10.39 5.46
C ASN A 11 0.08 10.74 5.80
N ARG A 12 -0.67 11.38 4.90
CA ARG A 12 -2.11 11.63 5.13
C ARG A 12 -2.92 10.35 5.25
N LYS A 13 -2.63 9.32 4.44
CA LYS A 13 -3.27 8.00 4.56
C LYS A 13 -2.96 7.33 5.90
N ILE A 14 -1.70 7.39 6.36
CA ILE A 14 -1.31 6.90 7.68
C ILE A 14 -2.07 7.61 8.80
N GLN A 15 -2.21 8.94 8.70
CA GLN A 15 -2.97 9.71 9.69
C GLN A 15 -4.45 9.34 9.69
N TYR A 16 -5.05 9.06 8.54
CA TYR A 16 -6.42 8.56 8.46
C TYR A 16 -6.58 7.25 9.23
N ILE A 17 -5.72 6.26 8.95
CA ILE A 17 -5.71 4.95 9.65
C ILE A 17 -5.59 5.15 11.17
N LYS A 18 -4.63 5.96 11.62
CA LYS A 18 -4.40 6.21 13.06
C LYS A 18 -5.58 6.92 13.76
N ASN A 19 -6.32 7.73 13.02
CA ASN A 19 -7.42 8.55 13.53
C ASN A 19 -8.81 7.95 13.24
N ARG A 20 -8.90 6.70 12.77
CA ARG A 20 -10.16 5.96 12.73
C ARG A 20 -10.90 6.00 14.06
N SER A 21 -12.23 5.96 14.00
CA SER A 21 -13.07 5.81 15.19
C SER A 21 -12.74 4.50 15.93
N PRO A 22 -13.05 4.40 17.25
CA PRO A 22 -12.82 3.18 18.00
C PRO A 22 -13.46 1.94 17.36
N GLU A 23 -14.66 2.07 16.80
CA GLU A 23 -15.36 1.00 16.11
C GLU A 23 -14.61 0.58 14.84
N GLU A 24 -14.23 1.53 13.99
CA GLU A 24 -13.46 1.24 12.78
C GLU A 24 -12.08 0.64 13.07
N LYS A 25 -11.46 0.96 14.21
CA LYS A 25 -10.18 0.35 14.59
C LYS A 25 -10.30 -1.13 14.89
N ILE A 26 -11.46 -1.58 15.37
CA ILE A 26 -11.73 -3.00 15.58
C ILE A 26 -12.03 -3.65 14.23
N ASP A 27 -12.92 -3.04 13.44
CA ASP A 27 -13.37 -3.61 12.17
C ASP A 27 -12.26 -3.73 11.10
N PHE A 28 -11.21 -2.91 11.20
CA PHE A 28 -10.11 -2.86 10.23
C PHE A 28 -8.74 -3.16 10.85
N GLU A 29 -8.67 -3.70 12.08
CA GLU A 29 -7.39 -3.87 12.78
C GLU A 29 -6.34 -4.61 11.92
N ILE A 30 -6.76 -5.70 11.30
CA ILE A 30 -5.88 -6.59 10.53
C ILE A 30 -5.56 -5.98 9.17
N TYR A 31 -6.55 -5.47 8.45
CA TYR A 31 -6.35 -4.74 7.20
C TYR A 31 -5.40 -3.54 7.37
N ASP A 32 -5.61 -2.74 8.42
CA ASP A 32 -4.79 -1.56 8.70
C ASP A 32 -3.37 -1.93 9.12
N ARG A 33 -3.18 -3.08 9.80
CA ARG A 33 -1.84 -3.62 10.09
C ARG A 33 -1.03 -3.82 8.81
N GLY A 34 -1.64 -4.46 7.80
CA GLY A 34 -1.03 -4.63 6.48
C GLY A 34 -0.75 -3.31 5.77
N SER A 35 -1.75 -2.42 5.75
CA SER A 35 -1.64 -1.08 5.14
C SER A 35 -0.51 -0.25 5.77
N LEU A 36 -0.40 -0.27 7.10
CA LEU A 36 0.65 0.46 7.82
C LEU A 36 2.03 -0.12 7.53
N LYS A 37 2.16 -1.45 7.45
CA LYS A 37 3.42 -2.11 7.07
C LYS A 37 3.88 -1.67 5.68
N ALA A 38 3.00 -1.72 4.67
CA ALA A 38 3.30 -1.24 3.33
C ALA A 38 3.71 0.25 3.34
N SER A 39 3.00 1.08 4.11
CA SER A 39 3.27 2.51 4.17
C SER A 39 4.67 2.85 4.70
N VAL A 40 5.18 2.09 5.68
CA VAL A 40 6.52 2.30 6.24
C VAL A 40 7.59 1.97 5.22
N GLU A 41 7.43 0.85 4.51
CA GLU A 41 8.34 0.45 3.45
C GLU A 41 8.34 1.45 2.29
N ILE A 42 7.16 1.89 1.85
CA ILE A 42 7.00 2.88 0.78
C ILE A 42 7.67 4.20 1.15
N LEU A 43 7.49 4.69 2.39
CA LEU A 43 8.14 5.92 2.83
C LEU A 43 9.67 5.81 2.79
N SER A 44 10.22 4.67 3.22
CA SER A 44 11.65 4.40 3.13
C SER A 44 12.13 4.34 1.68
N ASP A 45 11.38 3.70 0.80
CA ASP A 45 11.76 3.52 -0.60
C ASP A 45 11.67 4.84 -1.39
N ILE A 46 10.68 5.69 -1.12
CA ILE A 46 10.56 7.03 -1.73
C ILE A 46 11.82 7.87 -1.46
N GLU A 47 12.47 7.68 -0.30
CA GLU A 47 13.68 8.42 0.07
C GLU A 47 14.97 7.83 -0.52
N THR A 48 14.94 6.55 -0.94
CA THR A 48 16.17 5.79 -1.25
C THR A 48 16.24 5.24 -2.67
N LEU A 49 15.11 5.13 -3.36
CA LEU A 49 15.00 4.60 -4.72
C LEU A 49 14.66 5.71 -5.72
N ASP A 50 15.13 5.56 -6.95
CA ASP A 50 14.55 6.29 -8.07
C ASP A 50 13.17 5.71 -8.46
N GLU A 51 12.40 6.48 -9.23
CA GLU A 51 11.02 6.11 -9.61
C GLU A 51 10.94 4.76 -10.35
N ASN A 52 11.90 4.46 -11.23
CA ASN A 52 11.89 3.21 -11.99
C ASN A 52 12.15 2.01 -11.07
N ALA A 53 13.12 2.12 -10.16
CA ALA A 53 13.43 1.09 -9.19
C ALA A 53 12.26 0.88 -8.21
N PHE A 54 11.63 1.98 -7.76
CA PHE A 54 10.43 1.97 -6.92
C PHE A 54 9.29 1.22 -7.59
N VAL A 55 8.91 1.63 -8.81
CA VAL A 55 7.82 1.01 -9.58
C VAL A 55 8.10 -0.47 -9.82
N LYS A 56 9.30 -0.81 -10.29
CA LYS A 56 9.67 -2.19 -10.57
C LYS A 56 9.57 -3.08 -9.34
N LYS A 57 10.10 -2.63 -8.19
CA LYS A 57 10.04 -3.39 -6.93
C LYS A 57 8.60 -3.80 -6.60
N TYR A 58 7.68 -2.85 -6.68
CA TYR A 58 6.30 -3.07 -6.27
C TYR A 58 5.46 -3.81 -7.31
N LEU A 59 5.71 -3.60 -8.60
CA LEU A 59 5.09 -4.44 -9.64
C LEU A 59 5.56 -5.89 -9.55
N ASP A 60 6.86 -6.12 -9.37
CA ASP A 60 7.42 -7.47 -9.18
C ASP A 60 6.80 -8.15 -7.95
N PHE A 61 6.63 -7.39 -6.84
CA PHE A 61 5.96 -7.90 -5.64
C PHE A 61 4.52 -8.33 -5.94
N ILE A 62 3.72 -7.48 -6.61
CA ILE A 62 2.31 -7.82 -6.87
C ILE A 62 2.22 -9.03 -7.80
N GLN A 63 3.01 -9.06 -8.87
CA GLN A 63 3.05 -10.18 -9.81
C GLN A 63 3.45 -11.50 -9.11
N ALA A 64 4.47 -11.47 -8.26
CA ALA A 64 4.93 -12.65 -7.53
C ALA A 64 3.89 -13.20 -6.54
N ASN A 65 2.91 -12.39 -6.13
CA ASN A 65 1.91 -12.77 -5.13
C ASN A 65 0.48 -12.86 -5.66
N LYS A 66 0.25 -12.75 -6.98
CA LYS A 66 -1.10 -12.89 -7.59
C LYS A 66 -1.82 -14.19 -7.21
N GLU A 67 -1.06 -15.28 -7.09
CA GLU A 67 -1.59 -16.61 -6.77
C GLU A 67 -1.33 -17.04 -5.32
N THR A 68 -0.93 -16.12 -4.44
CA THR A 68 -0.64 -16.46 -3.05
C THR A 68 -1.91 -17.01 -2.38
N LYS A 69 -1.79 -18.23 -1.84
CA LYS A 69 -2.87 -18.90 -1.13
C LYS A 69 -2.62 -18.82 0.37
N PHE A 70 -3.55 -18.20 1.06
CA PHE A 70 -3.57 -18.14 2.51
C PHE A 70 -4.57 -19.16 3.05
N ILE A 71 -4.31 -19.63 4.27
CA ILE A 71 -5.20 -20.59 4.95
C ILE A 71 -6.06 -19.85 5.99
N LEU A 72 -5.50 -18.80 6.60
CA LEU A 72 -6.17 -18.02 7.64
C LEU A 72 -6.78 -16.75 7.04
N GLU A 73 -8.01 -16.42 7.44
CA GLU A 73 -8.70 -15.19 7.03
C GLU A 73 -7.91 -13.94 7.43
N GLU A 74 -7.29 -13.95 8.61
CA GLU A 74 -6.43 -12.85 9.08
C GLU A 74 -5.21 -12.61 8.17
N GLU A 75 -4.64 -13.67 7.60
CA GLU A 75 -3.51 -13.56 6.66
C GLU A 75 -3.96 -12.95 5.34
N ILE A 76 -5.16 -13.31 4.86
CA ILE A 76 -5.78 -12.72 3.67
C ILE A 76 -5.99 -11.22 3.92
N GLU A 77 -6.64 -10.86 5.01
CA GLU A 77 -7.00 -9.47 5.29
C GLU A 77 -5.77 -8.57 5.47
N GLU A 78 -4.74 -9.06 6.18
CA GLU A 78 -3.49 -8.31 6.32
C GLU A 78 -2.78 -8.16 4.97
N PHE A 79 -2.74 -9.24 4.17
CA PHE A 79 -2.15 -9.18 2.84
C PHE A 79 -2.89 -8.23 1.92
N ASP A 80 -4.23 -8.24 1.93
CA ASP A 80 -5.07 -7.33 1.17
C ASP A 80 -4.79 -5.86 1.55
N GLY A 81 -4.68 -5.58 2.85
CA GLY A 81 -4.28 -4.26 3.34
C GLY A 81 -2.93 -3.80 2.80
N TYR A 82 -1.93 -4.68 2.85
CA TYR A 82 -0.59 -4.39 2.33
C TYR A 82 -0.62 -4.17 0.81
N ASN A 83 -1.25 -5.08 0.06
CA ASN A 83 -1.30 -5.07 -1.39
C ASN A 83 -2.07 -3.84 -1.92
N ASN A 84 -3.29 -3.60 -1.40
CA ASN A 84 -4.11 -2.48 -1.83
C ASN A 84 -3.44 -1.12 -1.55
N PHE A 85 -2.67 -1.02 -0.45
CA PHE A 85 -1.93 0.20 -0.17
C PHE A 85 -0.87 0.46 -1.26
N ILE A 86 -0.10 -0.56 -1.66
CA ILE A 86 0.88 -0.48 -2.76
C ILE A 86 0.20 -0.05 -4.06
N VAL A 87 -0.85 -0.75 -4.47
CA VAL A 87 -1.61 -0.45 -5.70
C VAL A 87 -2.08 1.00 -5.69
N SER A 88 -2.63 1.46 -4.55
CA SER A 88 -3.10 2.83 -4.41
C SER A 88 -2.00 3.89 -4.54
N VAL A 89 -0.74 3.54 -4.25
CA VAL A 89 0.42 4.43 -4.40
C VAL A 89 0.93 4.40 -5.84
N LEU A 90 1.01 3.22 -6.45
CA LEU A 90 1.37 3.09 -7.87
C LEU A 90 0.40 3.88 -8.75
N MET A 91 -0.92 3.76 -8.52
CA MET A 91 -1.95 4.50 -9.28
C MET A 91 -1.80 6.03 -9.20
N LEU A 92 -1.17 6.57 -8.15
CA LEU A 92 -0.87 8.01 -8.06
C LEU A 92 0.27 8.43 -9.00
N LEU A 93 1.18 7.52 -9.32
CA LEU A 93 2.25 7.74 -10.30
C LEU A 93 1.71 7.58 -11.72
N ASN A 94 0.98 6.51 -11.97
CA ASN A 94 0.34 6.26 -13.26
C ASN A 94 -0.91 5.37 -13.09
N PRO A 95 -2.10 5.79 -13.56
CA PRO A 95 -3.31 4.99 -13.45
C PRO A 95 -3.27 3.67 -14.23
N ILE A 96 -2.32 3.47 -15.16
CA ILE A 96 -2.17 2.19 -15.88
C ILE A 96 -1.95 1.01 -14.93
N TYR A 97 -1.35 1.26 -13.76
CA TYR A 97 -1.12 0.24 -12.74
C TYR A 97 -2.39 -0.25 -12.04
N GLU A 98 -3.57 0.26 -12.39
CA GLU A 98 -4.84 -0.40 -12.06
C GLU A 98 -5.05 -1.66 -12.92
N TYR A 99 -4.64 -1.60 -14.20
CA TYR A 99 -4.88 -2.63 -15.22
C TYR A 99 -3.71 -3.61 -15.38
N ASP A 100 -2.46 -3.16 -15.19
CA ASP A 100 -1.27 -4.03 -15.24
C ASP A 100 -1.25 -5.12 -14.15
N LEU A 101 -2.21 -5.08 -13.23
CA LEU A 101 -2.40 -6.08 -12.17
C LEU A 101 -3.32 -7.22 -12.58
N ASP A 102 -4.06 -7.08 -13.68
CA ASP A 102 -5.03 -8.08 -14.17
C ASP A 102 -4.48 -9.00 -15.28
N ASP A 103 -3.37 -8.63 -15.94
CA ASP A 103 -2.70 -9.42 -17.01
C ASP A 103 -1.53 -10.29 -16.51
#